data_AF-A0A847CHU4-F1
#
_entry.id   AF-A0A847CHU4-F1
#
_cell.length_a   1.000
_cell.length_b   1.000
_cell.length_c   1.000
_cell.angle_alpha   90.00
_cell.angle_beta   90.00
_cell.angle_gamma   90.00
#
_symmetry.space_group_name_H-M   'P 1'
#
loop_
_entity.id
_entity.type
_entity.pdbx_description
1 polymer ?
#
loop_
_entity_poly.entity_id
_entity_poly.type
_entity_poly.pdbx_seq_one_letter_code
_entity_poly.pdbx_strand_id
1 'polypeptide(L)'
;MAKDLGFENITVFGPGPVTSEQIADAKNTKYDFIIDNVHNPVGSPLVEVSPKSKYVIWRNFPETIEKNALLHVVQSNINALLNK
;
A
#
# COMPACT_ATOMS: atom_id res chain seq x y z
N MET A 1 9.33 -3.28 -5.09
CA MET A 1 8.09 -3.64 -5.80
C MET A 1 7.39 -2.43 -6.42
N ALA A 2 6.80 -1.49 -5.67
CA ALA A 2 6.04 -0.38 -6.28
C ALA A 2 6.84 0.41 -7.33
N LYS A 3 8.08 0.78 -6.98
CA LYS A 3 9.03 1.41 -7.92
C LYS A 3 9.32 0.56 -9.16
N ASP A 4 9.40 -0.76 -9.02
CA ASP A 4 9.69 -1.69 -10.12
C ASP A 4 8.50 -1.83 -11.08
N LEU A 5 7.28 -1.53 -10.60
CA LEU A 5 6.06 -1.42 -11.41
C LEU A 5 5.91 -0.04 -12.08
N GLY A 6 6.87 0.86 -11.88
CA GLY A 6 6.88 2.21 -12.47
C GLY A 6 6.17 3.28 -11.65
N PHE A 7 5.77 2.99 -10.40
CA PHE A 7 5.19 4.01 -9.52
C PHE A 7 6.27 4.94 -8.94
N GLU A 8 5.92 6.21 -8.79
CA GLU A 8 6.69 7.17 -8.01
C GLU A 8 6.33 7.04 -6.52
N ASN A 9 7.34 6.90 -5.66
CA ASN A 9 7.13 6.86 -4.22
C ASN A 9 7.14 8.29 -3.68
N ILE A 10 5.95 8.86 -3.44
CA ILE A 10 5.81 10.22 -2.92
C ILE A 10 6.18 10.31 -1.43
N THR A 11 5.67 9.38 -0.62
CA THR A 11 5.92 9.32 0.83
C THR A 11 5.87 7.88 1.35
N VAL A 12 6.34 7.67 2.57
CA VAL A 12 6.32 6.36 3.27
C VAL A 12 5.75 6.56 4.67
N PHE A 13 4.96 5.61 5.15
CA PHE A 13 4.38 5.59 6.49
C PHE A 13 4.53 4.21 7.15
N GLY A 14 4.25 4.14 8.46
CA GLY A 14 4.40 2.94 9.26
C GLY A 14 5.82 2.69 9.79
N PRO A 15 6.01 1.66 10.64
CA PRO A 15 4.98 0.77 11.18
C PRO A 15 4.17 1.40 12.33
N GLY A 16 4.53 2.59 12.82
CA GLY A 16 3.71 3.32 13.78
C GLY A 16 2.44 3.90 13.15
N PRO A 17 1.50 4.41 13.98
CA PRO A 17 0.39 5.21 13.49
C PRO A 17 0.86 6.34 12.58
N VAL A 18 0.08 6.67 11.56
CA VAL A 18 0.35 7.82 10.69
C VAL A 18 0.34 9.12 11.49
N THR A 19 1.30 10.01 11.20
CA THR A 19 1.41 11.27 11.93
C THR A 19 0.44 12.33 11.38
N SER A 20 0.20 13.39 12.16
CA SER A 20 -0.62 14.51 11.74
C SER A 20 -0.07 15.19 10.47
N GLU A 21 1.25 15.26 10.32
CA GLU A 21 1.91 15.82 9.14
C GLU A 21 1.66 14.95 7.89
N GLN A 22 1.74 13.63 8.02
CA GLN A 22 1.46 12.70 6.94
C GLN A 22 -0.01 12.76 6.49
N ILE A 23 -0.93 12.92 7.45
CA ILE A 23 -2.36 13.12 7.15
C ILE A 23 -2.57 14.45 6.42
N ALA A 24 -1.91 15.53 6.86
CA ALA A 24 -2.00 16.83 6.20
C ALA A 24 -1.44 16.79 4.76
N ASP A 25 -0.32 16.11 4.55
CA ASP A 25 0.28 15.88 3.24
C ASP A 25 -0.67 15.08 2.32
N ALA A 26 -1.24 13.99 2.82
CA ALA A 26 -2.17 13.15 2.07
C ALA A 26 -3.40 13.90 1.54
N LYS A 27 -3.90 14.86 2.33
CA LYS A 27 -5.01 15.74 1.93
C LYS A 27 -4.66 16.65 0.75
N ASN A 28 -3.42 17.12 0.67
CA ASN A 28 -2.99 18.12 -0.31
C ASN A 28 -2.46 17.48 -1.59
N THR A 29 -1.72 16.38 -1.46
CA THR A 29 -0.93 15.77 -2.54
C THR A 29 -1.77 14.91 -3.48
N LYS A 30 -2.94 14.42 -3.03
CA LYS A 30 -3.91 13.63 -3.82
C LYS A 30 -3.28 12.39 -4.48
N TYR A 31 -2.86 11.42 -3.66
CA TYR A 31 -2.24 10.20 -4.17
C TYR A 31 -3.16 9.40 -5.10
N ASP A 32 -2.58 8.71 -6.07
CA ASP A 32 -3.31 7.69 -6.85
C ASP A 32 -3.52 6.41 -6.02
N PHE A 33 -2.49 6.00 -5.27
CA PHE A 33 -2.50 4.78 -4.46
C PHE A 33 -1.99 5.04 -3.04
N ILE A 34 -2.65 4.41 -2.07
CA ILE A 34 -2.13 4.21 -0.72
C ILE A 34 -1.93 2.70 -0.57
N ILE A 35 -0.66 2.29 -0.48
CA ILE A 35 -0.26 0.88 -0.38
C ILE A 35 0.11 0.60 1.07
N ASP A 36 -0.71 -0.18 1.77
CA ASP A 36 -0.48 -0.55 3.16
C ASP A 36 -0.09 -2.02 3.29
N ASN A 37 0.47 -2.38 4.44
CA ASN A 37 0.94 -3.72 4.71
C ASN A 37 -0.12 -4.56 5.43
N VAL A 38 -0.39 -5.75 4.91
CA VAL A 38 -1.35 -6.70 5.50
C VAL A 38 -1.05 -7.06 6.96
N HIS A 39 0.24 -7.03 7.35
CA HIS A 39 0.64 -7.40 8.70
C HIS A 39 0.45 -6.27 9.72
N ASN A 40 0.35 -5.03 9.25
CA ASN A 40 0.20 -3.87 10.12
C ASN A 40 -0.49 -2.72 9.35
N PRO A 41 -1.79 -2.86 9.07
CA PRO A 41 -2.53 -1.85 8.33
C PRO A 41 -2.79 -0.63 9.23
N VAL A 42 -2.10 0.48 8.96
CA VAL A 42 -2.16 1.74 9.72
C VAL A 42 -2.56 2.95 8.87
N GLY A 43 -2.79 2.75 7.58
CA GLY A 43 -3.02 3.79 6.58
C GLY A 43 -4.46 4.29 6.50
N SER A 44 -5.41 3.73 7.26
CA SER A 44 -6.82 4.14 7.21
C SER A 44 -7.05 5.65 7.40
N PRO A 45 -6.31 6.40 8.26
CA PRO A 45 -6.53 7.83 8.38
C PRO A 45 -6.10 8.62 7.13
N LEU A 46 -5.18 8.09 6.31
CA LEU A 46 -4.80 8.70 5.03
C LEU A 46 -5.94 8.59 4.01
N VAL A 47 -6.70 7.49 4.06
CA VAL A 47 -7.85 7.25 3.17
C VAL A 47 -8.98 8.23 3.46
N GLU A 48 -9.23 8.55 4.73
CA GLU A 48 -10.27 9.50 5.15
C GLU A 48 -10.06 10.89 4.56
N VAL A 49 -8.80 11.33 4.47
CA VAL A 49 -8.44 12.66 3.96
C VAL A 49 -8.08 12.66 2.47
N SER A 50 -7.90 11.48 1.87
CA SER A 50 -7.61 11.29 0.45
C SER A 50 -8.60 10.28 -0.18
N PRO A 51 -9.91 10.60 -0.21
CA PRO A 51 -10.96 9.64 -0.60
C PRO A 51 -10.93 9.23 -2.08
N LYS A 52 -10.09 9.88 -2.89
CA LYS A 52 -9.88 9.53 -4.31
C LYS A 52 -8.73 8.55 -4.52
N SER A 53 -7.85 8.41 -3.53
CA SER A 53 -6.75 7.45 -3.59
C SER A 53 -7.30 6.04 -3.50
N LYS A 54 -6.77 5.14 -4.34
CA LYS A 54 -7.06 3.72 -4.22
C LYS A 54 -6.27 3.14 -3.05
N TYR A 55 -6.98 2.63 -2.05
CA TYR A 55 -6.37 1.94 -0.93
C TYR A 55 -6.16 0.46 -1.28
N VAL A 56 -4.91 -0.02 -1.20
CA VAL A 56 -4.57 -1.42 -1.47
C VAL A 56 -3.75 -1.98 -0.32
N ILE A 57 -4.01 -3.24 0.01
CA ILE A 57 -3.27 -3.99 1.02
C ILE A 57 -2.33 -4.96 0.32
N TRP A 58 -1.04 -4.87 0.61
CA TRP A 58 0.00 -5.75 0.08
C TRP A 58 0.64 -6.60 1.17
N ARG A 59 1.22 -7.72 0.72
CA ARG A 59 1.96 -8.66 1.54
C ARG A 59 3.43 -8.70 1.12
N ASN A 60 4.32 -8.82 2.10
CA ASN A 60 5.76 -8.92 1.86
C ASN A 60 6.26 -10.37 1.76
N PHE A 61 5.63 -11.29 2.51
CA PHE A 61 6.12 -12.66 2.65
C PHE A 61 5.01 -13.70 2.42
N PRO A 62 5.31 -14.87 1.85
CA PRO A 62 4.34 -15.93 1.70
C PRO A 62 3.84 -16.46 3.05
N GLU A 63 2.62 -17.00 3.07
CA GLU A 63 2.05 -17.66 4.26
C GLU A 63 2.37 -19.15 4.32
N THR A 64 2.70 -19.74 3.17
CA THR A 64 2.96 -21.17 3.03
C THR A 64 4.33 -21.39 2.36
N ILE A 65 4.94 -22.54 2.69
CA ILE A 65 6.14 -23.01 2.01
C ILE A 65 5.69 -23.93 0.87
N GLU A 66 5.71 -23.38 -0.34
CA GLU A 66 5.31 -24.09 -1.55
C GLU A 66 6.16 -23.66 -2.74
N LYS A 67 6.09 -24.45 -3.82
CA LYS A 67 6.72 -24.06 -5.08
C LYS A 67 6.09 -22.74 -5.54
N ASN A 68 6.94 -21.78 -5.94
CA ASN A 68 6.54 -20.46 -6.43
C ASN A 68 5.86 -19.55 -5.39
N ALA A 69 6.01 -19.80 -4.08
CA ALA A 69 5.38 -19.00 -3.02
C ALA A 69 5.61 -17.47 -3.17
N LEU A 70 6.83 -17.03 -3.51
CA LEU A 70 7.12 -15.61 -3.76
C LEU A 70 6.44 -15.06 -5.02
N LEU A 71 6.33 -15.86 -6.08
CA LEU A 71 5.61 -15.48 -7.29
C LEU A 71 4.12 -15.26 -6.97
N HIS A 72 3.52 -16.12 -6.16
CA HIS A 72 2.13 -15.97 -5.73
C HIS A 72 1.91 -14.67 -4.93
N VAL A 73 2.86 -14.28 -4.06
CA VAL A 73 2.80 -12.97 -3.37
C VAL A 73 2.81 -11.82 -4.37
N VAL A 74 3.72 -11.82 -5.34
CA VAL A 74 3.80 -10.77 -6.36
C VAL A 74 2.52 -10.71 -7.20
N GLN A 75 2.01 -11.85 -7.65
CA GLN A 75 0.77 -11.94 -8.42
C GLN A 75 -0.44 -11.43 -7.61
N SER A 76 -0.53 -11.78 -6.33
CA SER A 76 -1.59 -11.30 -5.43
C SER A 76 -1.55 -9.78 -5.27
N ASN A 77 -0.37 -9.21 -5.03
CA ASN A 77 -0.19 -7.76 -4.90
C ASN A 77 -0.52 -7.01 -6.21
N ILE A 78 -0.14 -7.57 -7.38
CA ILE A 78 -0.53 -7.00 -8.69
C ILE A 78 -2.04 -7.08 -8.89
N ASN A 79 -2.67 -8.21 -8.56
CA ASN A 79 -4.12 -8.35 -8.67
C ASN A 79 -4.88 -7.35 -7.78
N ALA A 80 -4.35 -7.04 -6.58
CA ALA A 80 -4.91 -6.00 -5.71
C ALA A 80 -4.86 -4.59 -6.34
N LEU A 81 -3.88 -4.30 -7.21
CA LEU A 81 -3.84 -3.06 -7.97
C LEU A 81 -4.89 -3.02 -9.09
N LEU A 82 -5.13 -4.14 -9.76
CA LEU A 82 -5.96 -4.19 -10.97
C LEU A 82 -7.46 -4.34 -10.68
N ASN A 83 -7.81 -5.06 -9.62
CA ASN A 83 -9.20 -5.35 -9.28
C ASN A 83 -9.83 -4.23 -8.44
N LYS A 84 -11.12 -3.96 -8.66
CA LYS A 84 -11.88 -2.93 -7.93
C LYS A 84 -12.18 -3.32 -6.49
#